data_AF-A0A1B7MD74-F1
#
_entry.id   AF-A0A1B7MD74-F1
#
_cell.length_a   1.000
_cell.length_b   1.000
_cell.length_c   1.000
_cell.angle_alpha   90.00
_cell.angle_beta   90.00
_cell.angle_gamma   90.00
#
_symmetry.space_group_name_H-M   'P 1'
#
loop_
_entity.id
_entity.type
_entity.pdbx_description
1 polymer ?
#
loop_
_entity_poly.entity_id
_entity_poly.type
_entity_poly.pdbx_seq_one_letter_code
_entity_poly.pdbx_strand_id
1 'polypeptide(L)' 'GLCPLTRSEFLKCLQGAANHMNSGPLKGHGIRIGGTLEYLLRGVPFDTVKSMGRWGSDAFLLYLCKHVVVLAPYLQDSP' A
#
# COMPACT_ATOMS: atom_id res chain seq x y z
N GLY A 1 -15.68 23.18 -12.20
CA GLY A 1 -14.39 22.44 -12.12
C GLY A 1 -14.44 21.48 -10.95
N LEU A 2 -13.61 20.43 -10.97
CA LEU A 2 -13.48 19.50 -9.83
C LEU A 2 -12.53 20.10 -8.79
N CYS A 3 -12.91 20.04 -7.51
CA CYS A 3 -12.09 20.48 -6.39
C CYS A 3 -11.56 19.25 -5.63
N PRO A 4 -10.25 19.15 -5.38
CA PRO A 4 -9.69 18.07 -4.56
C PRO A 4 -10.29 18.05 -3.15
N LEU A 5 -10.54 16.85 -2.62
CA LEU A 5 -10.97 16.69 -1.23
C LEU A 5 -9.87 17.13 -0.26
N THR A 6 -10.29 17.66 0.89
CA THR A 6 -9.38 17.82 2.01
C THR A 6 -9.03 16.46 2.61
N ARG A 7 -7.89 16.38 3.32
CA ARG A 7 -7.51 15.17 4.07
C ARG A 7 -8.61 14.74 5.05
N SER A 8 -9.28 15.68 5.71
CA SER A 8 -10.32 15.39 6.70
C SER A 8 -11.52 14.71 6.05
N GLU A 9 -12.03 15.27 4.96
CA GLU A 9 -13.19 14.70 4.25
C GLU A 9 -12.88 13.33 3.65
N PHE A 10 -11.67 13.16 3.10
CA PHE A 10 -11.23 11.85 2.61
C PHE A 10 -11.18 10.79 3.72
N LEU A 11 -10.56 11.11 4.87
CA LEU A 11 -10.48 10.18 6.00
C LEU A 11 -11.86 9.91 6.62
N LYS A 12 -12.76 10.90 6.65
CA LYS A 12 -14.15 10.72 7.11
C LYS A 12 -14.89 9.71 6.24
N CYS A 13 -14.74 9.80 4.91
CA CYS A 13 -15.31 8.83 3.98
C CYS A 13 -14.79 7.41 4.25
N LEU A 14 -13.46 7.27 4.40
CA LEU A 14 -12.84 5.98 4.71
C LEU A 14 -13.30 5.41 6.06
N GLN A 15 -13.43 6.25 7.09
CA GLN A 15 -13.91 5.80 8.40
C GLN A 15 -15.37 5.33 8.33
N GLY A 16 -16.20 5.98 7.52
CA GLY A 16 -17.56 5.52 7.23
C GLY A 16 -17.54 4.09 6.67
N ALA A 17 -16.77 3.85 5.61
CA ALA A 17 -16.61 2.51 5.04
C ALA A 17 -16.07 1.49 6.05
N ALA A 18 -15.07 1.87 6.85
CA ALA A 18 -14.48 1.00 7.87
C ALA A 18 -15.47 0.59 8.96
N ASN A 19 -16.34 1.53 9.39
CA ASN A 19 -17.40 1.26 10.36
C ASN A 19 -18.43 0.28 9.79
N HIS A 20 -18.81 0.41 8.52
CA HIS A 20 -19.69 -0.55 7.86
C HIS A 20 -19.10 -1.98 7.82
N MET A 21 -17.78 -2.10 7.78
CA MET A 21 -17.07 -3.37 7.75
C MET A 21 -16.62 -3.89 9.13
N ASN A 22 -16.87 -3.14 10.22
CA ASN A 22 -16.32 -3.41 11.56
C ASN A 22 -14.79 -3.62 11.58
N SER A 23 -14.05 -2.97 10.67
CA SER A 23 -12.61 -3.22 10.45
C SER A 23 -11.69 -2.37 11.35
N GLY A 24 -12.26 -1.56 12.25
CA GLY A 24 -11.51 -0.58 13.04
C GLY A 24 -11.06 0.66 12.24
N PRO A 25 -10.45 1.66 12.89
CA PRO A 25 -10.11 2.94 12.26
C PRO A 25 -8.99 2.82 11.21
N LEU A 26 -9.28 3.28 9.99
CA LEU A 26 -8.31 3.32 8.89
C LEU A 26 -7.55 4.64 8.88
N LYS A 27 -6.22 4.58 9.01
CA LYS A 27 -5.33 5.74 8.89
C LYS A 27 -4.78 5.84 7.47
N GLY A 28 -4.72 7.06 6.92
CA GLY A 28 -4.20 7.29 5.56
C GLY A 28 -2.80 6.71 5.32
N HIS A 29 -1.89 6.82 6.29
CA HIS A 29 -0.55 6.23 6.17
C HIS A 29 -0.60 4.69 6.11
N GLY A 30 -1.49 4.08 6.91
CA GLY A 30 -1.72 2.63 6.88
C GLY A 30 -2.26 2.14 5.54
N ILE A 31 -3.13 2.93 4.89
CA ILE A 31 -3.63 2.62 3.54
C ILE A 31 -2.51 2.65 2.50
N ARG A 32 -1.61 3.65 2.54
CA ARG A 32 -0.45 3.71 1.63
C ARG A 32 0.48 2.51 1.81
N ILE A 33 0.73 2.11 3.05
CA ILE A 33 1.53 0.91 3.37
C ILE A 33 0.82 -0.36 2.88
N GLY A 34 -0.45 -0.55 3.26
CA GLY A 34 -1.23 -1.71 2.87
C GLY A 34 -1.36 -1.85 1.36
N GLY A 35 -1.55 -0.75 0.64
CA GLY A 35 -1.58 -0.73 -0.82
C GLY A 35 -0.24 -1.13 -1.45
N THR A 36 0.88 -0.67 -0.88
CA THR A 36 2.23 -1.09 -1.31
C THR A 36 2.37 -2.61 -1.19
N LEU A 37 2.04 -3.17 -0.02
CA LEU A 37 2.10 -4.61 0.21
C LEU A 37 1.18 -5.38 -0.73
N GLU A 38 -0.04 -4.90 -0.92
CA GLU A 38 -1.04 -5.54 -1.77
C GLU A 38 -0.60 -5.61 -3.24
N TYR A 39 0.02 -4.55 -3.78
CA TYR A 39 0.56 -4.58 -5.14
C TYR A 39 1.68 -5.62 -5.28
N LEU A 40 2.58 -5.71 -4.29
CA LEU A 40 3.66 -6.69 -4.31
C LEU A 40 3.13 -8.12 -4.21
N LEU A 41 2.11 -8.37 -3.38
CA LEU A 41 1.43 -9.67 -3.32
C LEU A 41 0.75 -10.06 -4.64
N ARG A 42 0.38 -9.08 -5.46
CA ARG A 42 -0.13 -9.30 -6.83
C ARG A 42 0.96 -9.41 -7.89
N GLY A 43 2.24 -9.47 -7.48
CA GLY A 43 3.37 -9.63 -8.39
C GLY A 43 3.77 -8.36 -9.15
N VAL A 44 3.31 -7.18 -8.71
CA VAL A 44 3.79 -5.92 -9.30
C VAL A 44 5.28 -5.75 -8.94
N PRO A 45 6.17 -5.42 -9.88
CA PRO A 45 7.59 -5.28 -9.60
C PRO A 45 7.90 -4.19 -8.56
N PHE A 46 8.97 -4.39 -7.79
CA PHE A 46 9.42 -3.46 -6.75
C PHE A 46 9.61 -2.03 -7.27
N ASP A 47 10.26 -1.85 -8.42
CA ASP A 47 10.49 -0.53 -9.00
C ASP A 47 9.18 0.15 -9.39
N THR A 48 8.22 -0.61 -9.92
CA THR A 48 6.91 -0.07 -10.27
C THR A 48 6.16 0.38 -9.02
N VAL A 49 6.15 -0.42 -7.95
CA VAL A 49 5.52 -0.04 -6.68
C VAL A 49 6.23 1.16 -6.04
N LYS A 50 7.56 1.24 -6.13
CA LYS A 50 8.36 2.38 -5.68
C LYS A 50 7.96 3.67 -6.41
N SER A 51 7.82 3.61 -7.74
CA SER A 51 7.35 4.73 -8.57
C SER A 51 5.90 5.12 -8.24
N MET A 52 4.97 4.16 -8.15
CA MET A 52 3.57 4.42 -7.81
C MET A 52 3.43 5.07 -6.44
N GLY A 53 4.19 4.58 -5.46
CA GLY A 53 4.23 5.09 -4.11
C GLY A 53 5.02 6.38 -3.95
N ARG A 54 5.66 6.91 -5.01
CA ARG A 54 6.49 8.12 -5.01
C ARG A 54 7.57 8.08 -3.92
N TRP A 55 8.19 6.92 -3.74
CA TRP A 55 9.25 6.73 -2.75
C TRP A 55 10.58 7.21 -3.33
N GLY A 56 11.23 8.15 -2.64
CA GLY A 56 12.55 8.65 -3.03
C GLY A 56 13.72 7.73 -2.65
N SER A 57 13.45 6.71 -1.85
CA SER A 57 14.42 5.72 -1.37
C SER A 57 13.76 4.35 -1.20
N ASP A 58 14.53 3.36 -0.80
CA ASP A 58 14.05 1.99 -0.53
C ASP A 58 13.39 1.85 0.85
N ALA A 59 13.03 2.96 1.50
CA ALA A 59 12.32 2.95 2.79
C ALA A 59 10.99 2.17 2.74
N PHE A 60 10.40 2.01 1.56
CA PHE A 60 9.18 1.23 1.40
C PHE A 60 9.38 -0.28 1.68
N LEU A 61 10.61 -0.79 1.57
CA LEU A 61 10.95 -2.17 1.88
C LEU A 61 10.75 -2.52 3.36
N LEU A 62 10.79 -1.51 4.25
CA LEU A 62 10.52 -1.70 5.69
C LEU A 62 9.07 -2.13 5.97
N TYR A 63 8.17 -1.93 5.01
CA TYR A 63 6.74 -2.22 5.17
C TYR A 63 6.33 -3.57 4.60
N LEU A 64 7.29 -4.41 4.21
CA LEU A 64 7.02 -5.77 3.75
C LEU A 64 6.71 -6.67 4.96
N CYS A 65 5.45 -7.06 5.14
CA CYS A 65 5.06 -7.98 6.23
C CYS A 65 4.92 -9.45 5.80
N LYS A 66 5.31 -9.81 4.57
CA LYS A 66 5.20 -11.17 4.01
C LYS A 66 6.39 -11.51 3.11
N HIS A 67 7.61 -11.34 3.63
CA HIS A 67 8.85 -11.46 2.87
C HIS A 67 8.92 -12.72 2.01
N VAL A 68 8.56 -13.89 2.53
CA VAL A 68 8.63 -15.15 1.78
C VAL A 68 7.75 -15.13 0.53
N VAL A 69 6.50 -14.67 0.65
CA VAL A 69 5.56 -14.61 -0.49
C VAL A 69 6.00 -13.58 -1.51
N VAL A 70 6.45 -12.41 -1.03
CA VAL A 70 6.88 -11.32 -1.91
C VAL A 70 8.19 -11.64 -2.63
N LEU A 71 9.12 -12.32 -1.96
CA LEU A 71 10.46 -12.60 -2.49
C LEU A 71 10.55 -13.93 -3.25
N ALA A 72 9.64 -14.88 -3.04
CA ALA A 72 9.67 -16.20 -3.70
C ALA A 72 9.87 -16.13 -5.22
N PRO A 73 9.18 -15.25 -5.99
CA PRO A 73 9.42 -15.13 -7.42
C PRO A 73 10.86 -14.73 -7.77
N TYR A 74 11.49 -13.92 -6.93
CA TYR A 74 12.84 -13.38 -7.15
C TYR A 74 13.95 -14.35 -6.72
N LEU A 75 13.61 -15.36 -5.90
CA LEU A 75 14.56 -16.39 -5.46
C LEU A 75 14.64 -17.55 -6.46
N GLN A 76 13.67 -17.71 -7.35
CA GLN A 76 13.65 -18.78 -8.35
C GLN A 76 14.30 -18.40 -9.69
N ASP A 77 14.62 -17.12 -9.89
CA ASP A 77 15.31 -16.62 -11.10
C ASP A 77 16.85 -16.68 -11.00
N SER A 78 17.39 -17.47 -10.05
CA SER A 78 18.81 -17.85 -10.08
C SER A 78 18.94 -19.26 -10.66
N PRO A 79 19.70 -19.48 -11.76
CA PRO A 79 20.03 -20.83 -12.23
C PRO A 79 20.80 -21.63 -11.18
#